data_AF-A0AB39D9Z1-F1
#
_entry.id   AF-A0AB39D9Z1-F1
#
_cell.length_a   1.000
_cell.length_b   1.000
_cell.length_c   1.000
_cell.angle_alpha   90.00
_cell.angle_beta   90.00
_cell.angle_gamma   90.00
#
_symmetry.space_group_name_H-M   'P 1'
#
loop_
_entity.id
_entity.type
_entity.pdbx_description
1 polymer ?
#
loop_
_entity_poly.entity_id
_entity_poly.type
_entity_poly.pdbx_seq_one_letter_code
_entity_poly.pdbx_strand_id
1 'polypeptide(L)'
;MDPQQIVKTIGWLGETWGFWIQTGAFVLSAAAAVAVIYFNGRQARKRATIDLMLHQRNNQQLLQDTKVVWTLADKAKTFASLAANPNSEECTCIFRVLNGYEFVALGIRKRAFDENIYKMSQFSNVMKVWKASDGFIREVRSAENKPTLFQEIEWLVARWERDPICNVSHRRPWQIWKSD
;
A
#
# COMPACT_ATOMS: atom_id res chain seq x y z
N MET A 1 -38.53 50.88 18.30
CA MET A 1 -38.36 49.72 17.41
C MET A 1 -39.70 49.00 17.37
N ASP A 2 -40.28 48.86 16.19
CA ASP A 2 -41.62 48.28 16.05
C ASP A 2 -41.65 46.79 16.43
N PRO A 3 -42.61 46.35 17.25
CA PRO A 3 -42.71 44.95 17.68
C PRO A 3 -42.91 43.97 16.50
N GLN A 4 -43.38 44.44 15.34
CA GLN A 4 -43.50 43.63 14.13
C GLN A 4 -42.14 43.24 13.50
N GLN A 5 -41.05 43.98 13.73
CA GLN A 5 -39.73 43.59 13.24
C GLN A 5 -39.09 42.49 14.10
N ILE A 6 -39.38 42.47 15.41
CA ILE A 6 -38.88 41.47 16.36
C ILE A 6 -39.44 40.08 16.01
N VAL A 7 -40.72 40.00 15.62
CA VAL A 7 -41.36 38.73 15.24
C VAL A 7 -40.79 38.16 13.93
N LYS A 8 -40.24 39.00 13.03
CA LYS A 8 -39.62 38.56 11.78
C LYS A 8 -38.18 38.06 11.96
N THR A 9 -37.52 38.40 13.07
CA THR A 9 -36.15 37.95 13.38
C THR A 9 -36.10 36.75 14.32
N ILE A 10 -37.19 36.45 15.05
CA ILE A 10 -37.36 35.19 15.78
C ILE A 10 -37.53 34.07 14.76
N GLY A 11 -36.47 33.29 14.58
CA GLY A 11 -36.44 32.15 13.69
C GLY A 11 -36.73 30.83 14.42
N TRP A 12 -36.26 29.76 13.81
CA TRP A 12 -36.46 28.39 14.28
C TRP A 12 -35.89 28.16 15.69
N LEU A 13 -36.62 27.41 16.54
CA LEU A 13 -36.30 27.14 17.95
C LEU A 13 -36.14 28.37 18.85
N GLY A 14 -36.75 29.50 18.51
CA GLY A 14 -36.70 30.72 19.33
C GLY A 14 -35.40 31.52 19.18
N GLU A 15 -34.51 31.07 18.30
CA GLU A 15 -33.24 31.74 17.95
C GLU A 15 -33.32 32.44 16.60
N THR A 16 -32.41 33.39 16.35
CA THR A 16 -32.39 34.14 15.08
C THR A 16 -31.90 33.27 13.92
N TRP A 17 -32.39 33.52 12.70
CA TRP A 17 -31.86 32.85 11.49
C TRP A 17 -30.35 33.03 11.30
N GLY A 18 -29.80 34.18 11.74
CA GLY A 18 -28.36 34.44 11.72
C GLY A 18 -27.56 33.47 12.59
N PHE A 19 -28.07 33.11 13.76
CA PHE A 19 -27.45 32.13 14.66
C PHE A 19 -27.32 30.75 14.01
N TRP A 20 -28.37 30.27 13.34
CA TRP A 20 -28.35 28.97 12.67
C TRP A 20 -27.44 28.94 11.44
N ILE A 21 -27.39 30.03 10.67
CA ILE A 21 -26.46 30.17 9.53
C ILE A 21 -25.01 30.12 10.03
N GLN A 22 -24.69 30.87 11.09
CA GLN A 22 -23.35 30.90 11.66
C GLN A 22 -22.94 29.55 12.25
N THR A 23 -23.84 28.91 13.00
CA THR A 23 -23.60 27.57 13.57
C THR A 23 -23.41 26.54 12.47
N GLY A 24 -24.25 26.58 11.43
CA GLY A 24 -24.11 25.73 10.25
C GLY A 24 -22.77 25.92 9.54
N ALA A 25 -22.32 27.18 9.39
CA ALA A 25 -21.03 27.49 8.81
C ALA A 25 -19.86 26.89 9.64
N PHE A 26 -19.89 27.02 10.96
CA PHE A 26 -18.87 26.42 11.83
C PHE A 26 -18.81 24.89 11.72
N VAL A 27 -19.97 24.22 11.74
CA VAL A 27 -20.04 22.76 11.59
C VAL A 27 -19.52 22.33 10.22
N LEU A 28 -19.90 23.05 9.15
CA LEU A 28 -19.42 22.77 7.80
C LEU A 28 -17.90 22.95 7.68
N SER A 29 -17.34 24.01 8.26
CA SER A 29 -15.90 24.24 8.28
C SER A 29 -15.15 23.13 9.02
N ALA A 30 -15.66 22.68 10.17
CA ALA A 30 -15.07 21.57 10.92
C ALA A 30 -15.10 20.26 10.10
N ALA A 31 -16.24 19.96 9.45
CA ALA A 31 -16.37 18.79 8.59
C ALA A 31 -15.41 18.84 7.39
N ALA A 32 -15.28 20.01 6.76
CA ALA A 32 -14.34 20.22 5.66
C ALA A 32 -12.89 20.03 6.12
N ALA A 33 -12.51 20.54 7.29
CA ALA A 33 -11.18 20.35 7.85
C ALA A 33 -10.85 18.87 8.11
N VAL A 34 -11.78 18.11 8.70
CA VAL A 34 -11.64 16.66 8.90
C VAL A 34 -11.47 15.93 7.57
N ALA A 35 -12.28 16.27 6.56
CA ALA A 35 -12.18 15.71 5.23
C ALA A 35 -10.80 15.98 4.61
N VAL A 36 -10.30 17.22 4.69
CA VAL A 36 -8.98 17.61 4.17
C VAL A 36 -7.86 16.82 4.84
N ILE A 37 -7.88 16.67 6.18
CA ILE A 37 -6.88 15.88 6.90
C ILE A 37 -6.88 14.42 6.43
N TYR A 38 -8.07 13.84 6.26
CA TYR A 38 -8.21 12.47 5.77
C TYR A 38 -7.68 12.30 4.33
N PHE A 39 -8.01 13.22 3.42
CA PHE A 39 -7.53 13.18 2.04
C PHE A 39 -6.02 13.43 1.94
N ASN A 40 -5.47 14.34 2.74
CA ASN A 40 -4.05 14.60 2.82
C ASN A 40 -3.29 13.35 3.29
N GLY A 41 -3.82 12.62 4.29
CA GLY A 41 -3.26 11.34 4.72
C GLY A 41 -3.26 10.27 3.61
N ARG A 42 -4.26 10.27 2.71
CA ARG A 42 -4.24 9.38 1.53
C ARG A 42 -3.18 9.81 0.51
N GLN A 43 -3.07 11.10 0.22
CA GLN A 43 -2.08 11.61 -0.74
C GLN A 43 -0.64 11.44 -0.25
N ALA A 44 -0.40 11.65 1.04
CA ALA A 44 0.92 11.44 1.66
C ALA A 44 1.40 9.99 1.48
N ARG A 45 0.52 9.00 1.69
CA ARG A 45 0.85 7.57 1.50
C ARG A 45 1.18 7.23 0.05
N LYS A 46 0.41 7.78 -0.90
CA LYS A 46 0.68 7.59 -2.34
C LYS A 46 2.04 8.15 -2.72
N ARG A 47 2.37 9.36 -2.26
CA ARG A 47 3.66 9.99 -2.50
C ARG A 47 4.80 9.17 -1.89
N ALA A 48 4.65 8.73 -0.63
CA ALA A 48 5.64 7.88 0.03
C ALA A 48 5.90 6.57 -0.74
N THR A 49 4.86 5.91 -1.27
CA THR A 49 5.03 4.73 -2.13
C THR A 49 5.78 5.06 -3.42
N ILE A 50 5.45 6.16 -4.08
CA ILE A 50 6.10 6.57 -5.33
C ILE A 50 7.58 6.87 -5.08
N ASP A 51 7.89 7.62 -4.02
CA ASP A 51 9.25 7.97 -3.64
C ASP A 51 10.07 6.71 -3.30
N LEU A 52 9.47 5.75 -2.58
CA LEU A 52 10.08 4.45 -2.32
C LEU A 52 10.39 3.70 -3.62
N MET A 53 9.42 3.62 -4.54
CA MET A 53 9.61 2.92 -5.81
C MET A 53 10.69 3.59 -6.68
N LEU A 54 10.74 4.92 -6.67
CA LEU A 54 11.79 5.68 -7.35
C LEU A 54 13.16 5.39 -6.73
N HIS A 55 13.25 5.36 -5.41
CA HIS A 55 14.48 5.00 -4.70
C HIS A 55 14.94 3.57 -5.03
N GLN A 56 14.03 2.59 -5.05
CA GLN A 56 14.32 1.21 -5.45
C GLN A 56 14.84 1.13 -6.89
N ARG A 57 14.26 1.91 -7.82
CA ARG A 57 14.70 1.96 -9.22
C ARG A 57 16.07 2.63 -9.40
N ASN A 58 16.43 3.57 -8.54
CA ASN A 58 17.72 4.25 -8.62
C ASN A 58 18.84 3.47 -7.92
N ASN A 59 18.50 2.52 -7.05
CA ASN A 59 19.46 1.69 -6.36
C ASN A 59 20.01 0.59 -7.29
N GLN A 60 21.16 0.85 -7.91
CA GLN A 60 21.84 -0.06 -8.83
C GLN A 60 22.16 -1.43 -8.18
N GLN A 61 22.54 -1.43 -6.92
CA GLN A 61 22.85 -2.66 -6.18
C GLN A 61 21.61 -3.54 -6.05
N LEU A 62 20.49 -2.97 -5.60
CA LEU A 62 19.22 -3.68 -5.49
C LEU A 62 18.76 -4.25 -6.85
N LEU A 63 18.94 -3.48 -7.93
CA LEU A 63 18.63 -3.95 -9.29
C LEU A 63 19.51 -5.13 -9.73
N GLN A 64 20.80 -5.08 -9.43
CA GLN A 64 21.74 -6.16 -9.73
C GLN A 64 21.38 -7.42 -8.93
N ASP A 65 21.13 -7.30 -7.62
CA ASP A 65 20.72 -8.43 -6.79
C ASP A 65 19.41 -9.03 -7.27
N THR A 66 18.43 -8.19 -7.63
CA THR A 66 17.14 -8.67 -8.15
C THR A 66 17.33 -9.46 -9.44
N LYS A 67 18.24 -9.03 -10.33
CA LYS A 67 18.58 -9.79 -11.54
C LYS A 67 19.21 -11.13 -11.20
N VAL A 68 20.16 -11.16 -10.26
CA VAL A 68 20.79 -12.41 -9.79
C VAL A 68 19.70 -13.36 -9.25
N VAL A 69 18.86 -12.89 -8.35
CA VAL A 69 17.74 -13.67 -7.79
C VAL A 69 16.80 -14.19 -8.88
N TRP A 70 16.48 -13.40 -9.91
CA TRP A 70 15.66 -13.87 -11.02
C TRP A 70 16.36 -14.93 -11.87
N THR A 71 17.63 -14.74 -12.19
CA THR A 71 18.39 -15.76 -12.94
C THR A 71 18.51 -17.06 -12.16
N LEU A 72 18.65 -16.98 -10.83
CA LEU A 72 18.64 -18.15 -9.97
C LEU A 72 17.26 -18.80 -9.92
N ALA A 73 16.19 -18.00 -9.85
CA ALA A 73 14.82 -18.52 -9.82
C ALA A 73 14.51 -19.31 -11.10
N ASP A 74 14.96 -18.81 -12.26
CA ASP A 74 14.75 -19.46 -13.55
C ASP A 74 15.58 -20.75 -13.70
N LYS A 75 16.79 -20.81 -13.10
CA LYS A 75 17.68 -21.98 -13.15
C LYS A 75 17.31 -23.07 -12.14
N ALA A 76 17.12 -22.70 -10.87
CA ALA A 76 17.05 -23.64 -9.75
C ALA A 76 15.63 -24.06 -9.39
N LYS A 77 14.59 -23.37 -9.88
CA LYS A 77 13.17 -23.47 -9.49
C LYS A 77 12.88 -23.25 -7.98
N THR A 78 13.82 -23.50 -7.07
CA THR A 78 13.68 -23.30 -5.61
C THR A 78 15.04 -23.00 -4.98
N PHE A 79 15.08 -22.06 -4.04
CA PHE A 79 16.33 -21.64 -3.38
C PHE A 79 16.73 -22.50 -2.17
N ALA A 80 16.05 -23.60 -1.89
CA ALA A 80 16.26 -24.40 -0.67
C ALA A 80 17.72 -24.90 -0.52
N SER A 81 18.38 -25.28 -1.62
CA SER A 81 19.78 -25.74 -1.59
C SER A 81 20.79 -24.64 -1.25
N LEU A 82 20.44 -23.37 -1.49
CA LEU A 82 21.29 -22.21 -1.20
C LEU A 82 21.27 -21.83 0.28
N ALA A 83 20.25 -22.26 1.03
CA ALA A 83 20.16 -22.03 2.47
C ALA A 83 21.29 -22.72 3.26
N ALA A 84 21.89 -23.79 2.70
CA ALA A 84 22.99 -24.52 3.32
C ALA A 84 24.29 -23.71 3.41
N ASN A 85 24.50 -22.72 2.52
CA ASN A 85 25.70 -21.88 2.48
C ASN A 85 25.33 -20.41 2.69
N PRO A 86 25.07 -19.97 3.94
CA PRO A 86 24.58 -18.63 4.24
C PRO A 86 25.55 -17.50 3.84
N ASN A 87 26.85 -17.81 3.73
CA ASN A 87 27.88 -16.83 3.34
C ASN A 87 28.10 -16.71 1.83
N SER A 88 27.31 -17.40 1.00
CA SER A 88 27.44 -17.22 -0.45
C SER A 88 26.95 -15.84 -0.88
N GLU A 89 27.56 -15.30 -1.94
CA GLU A 89 27.14 -14.03 -2.53
C GLU A 89 25.67 -14.10 -2.98
N GLU A 90 25.26 -15.23 -3.54
CA GLU A 90 23.89 -15.52 -3.97
C GLU A 90 22.89 -15.47 -2.80
N CYS A 91 23.24 -16.06 -1.65
CA CYS A 91 22.41 -16.02 -0.44
C CYS A 91 22.28 -14.58 0.08
N THR A 92 23.37 -13.83 0.05
CA THR A 92 23.38 -12.41 0.44
C THR A 92 22.47 -11.57 -0.48
N CYS A 93 22.49 -11.82 -1.79
CA CYS A 93 21.59 -11.18 -2.75
C CYS A 93 20.12 -11.52 -2.45
N ILE A 94 19.80 -12.79 -2.19
CA ILE A 94 18.44 -13.24 -1.84
C ILE A 94 17.95 -12.53 -0.57
N PHE A 95 18.77 -12.51 0.48
CA PHE A 95 18.44 -11.82 1.72
C PHE A 95 18.18 -10.32 1.50
N ARG A 96 19.02 -9.65 0.71
CA ARG A 96 18.85 -8.21 0.45
C ARG A 96 17.52 -7.92 -0.26
N VAL A 97 17.14 -8.74 -1.24
CA VAL A 97 15.87 -8.61 -1.97
C VAL A 97 14.69 -8.90 -1.04
N LEU A 98 14.74 -10.00 -0.28
CA LEU A 98 13.68 -10.39 0.65
C LEU A 98 13.47 -9.35 1.77
N ASN A 99 14.56 -8.82 2.33
CA ASN A 99 14.50 -7.76 3.33
C ASN A 99 13.84 -6.48 2.76
N GLY A 100 14.13 -6.15 1.50
CA GLY A 100 13.48 -5.05 0.81
C GLY A 100 11.97 -5.25 0.70
N TYR A 101 11.51 -6.44 0.31
CA TYR A 101 10.10 -6.75 0.24
C TYR A 101 9.42 -6.85 1.61
N GLU A 102 10.11 -7.36 2.63
CA GLU A 102 9.62 -7.39 4.02
C GLU A 102 9.35 -5.96 4.52
N PHE A 103 10.27 -5.03 4.26
CA PHE A 103 10.09 -3.62 4.60
C PHE A 103 8.88 -3.00 3.89
N VAL A 104 8.70 -3.28 2.59
CA VAL A 104 7.54 -2.78 1.86
C VAL A 104 6.24 -3.38 2.39
N ALA A 105 6.21 -4.68 2.64
CA ALA A 105 5.06 -5.38 3.17
C ALA A 105 4.65 -4.85 4.54
N LEU A 106 5.62 -4.62 5.43
CA LEU A 106 5.40 -3.97 6.72
C LEU A 106 4.81 -2.57 6.55
N GLY A 107 5.37 -1.77 5.65
CA GLY A 107 4.88 -0.42 5.38
C GLY A 107 3.47 -0.39 4.81
N ILE A 108 3.10 -1.37 3.98
CA ILE A 108 1.72 -1.58 3.51
C ILE A 108 0.81 -1.96 4.69
N ARG A 109 1.22 -2.95 5.51
CA ARG A 109 0.43 -3.42 6.66
C ARG A 109 0.17 -2.30 7.67
N LYS A 110 1.15 -1.43 7.88
CA LYS A 110 1.06 -0.26 8.76
C LYS A 110 0.43 0.96 8.09
N ARG A 111 -0.08 0.84 6.86
CA ARG A 111 -0.66 1.95 6.08
C ARG A 111 0.30 3.13 5.91
N ALA A 112 1.61 2.91 5.92
CA ALA A 112 2.58 3.93 5.51
C ALA A 112 2.64 4.05 3.97
N PHE A 113 2.43 2.94 3.28
CA PHE A 113 2.43 2.85 1.83
C PHE A 113 1.03 2.55 1.27
N ASP A 114 0.75 3.09 0.09
CA ASP A 114 -0.38 2.71 -0.76
C ASP A 114 -0.09 1.39 -1.49
N GLU A 115 -0.84 0.35 -1.13
CA GLU A 115 -0.70 -0.98 -1.70
C GLU A 115 -1.16 -1.09 -3.15
N ASN A 116 -2.19 -0.35 -3.55
CA ASN A 116 -2.72 -0.44 -4.92
C ASN A 116 -1.67 0.02 -5.92
N ILE A 117 -1.01 1.15 -5.64
CA ILE A 117 0.09 1.65 -6.47
C ILE A 117 1.22 0.62 -6.55
N TYR A 118 1.61 0.06 -5.41
CA TYR A 118 2.72 -0.90 -5.37
C TYR A 118 2.37 -2.20 -6.10
N LYS A 119 1.20 -2.78 -5.83
CA LYS A 119 0.68 -3.99 -6.48
C LYS A 119 0.61 -3.84 -7.99
N MET A 120 0.06 -2.73 -8.49
CA MET A 120 -0.01 -2.47 -9.94
C MET A 120 1.37 -2.45 -10.62
N SER A 121 2.43 -2.06 -9.91
CA SER A 121 3.78 -2.02 -10.48
C SER A 121 4.61 -3.29 -10.24
N GLN A 122 4.43 -3.97 -9.11
CA GLN A 122 5.37 -4.99 -8.63
C GLN A 122 4.75 -6.36 -8.41
N PHE A 123 3.45 -6.55 -8.69
CA PHE A 123 2.75 -7.81 -8.47
C PHE A 123 3.54 -9.02 -9.02
N SER A 124 3.83 -9.04 -10.32
CA SER A 124 4.53 -10.17 -10.94
C SER A 124 5.91 -10.41 -10.34
N ASN A 125 6.63 -9.35 -9.97
CA ASN A 125 7.98 -9.44 -9.43
C ASN A 125 7.96 -10.06 -8.03
N VAL A 126 7.12 -9.54 -7.14
CA VAL A 126 6.95 -10.06 -5.77
C VAL A 126 6.50 -11.51 -5.82
N MET A 127 5.50 -11.83 -6.65
CA MET A 127 4.99 -13.20 -6.78
C MET A 127 6.05 -14.17 -7.32
N LYS A 128 6.88 -13.75 -8.30
CA LYS A 128 7.97 -14.57 -8.83
C LYS A 128 9.03 -14.83 -7.77
N VAL A 129 9.46 -13.79 -7.05
CA VAL A 129 10.47 -13.91 -5.98
C VAL A 129 9.94 -14.78 -4.85
N TRP A 130 8.72 -14.57 -4.38
CA TRP A 130 8.11 -15.40 -3.33
C TRP A 130 8.09 -16.89 -3.70
N LYS A 131 7.63 -17.23 -4.91
CA LYS A 131 7.58 -18.63 -5.38
C LYS A 131 8.95 -19.31 -5.37
N ALA A 132 10.01 -18.57 -5.69
CA ALA A 132 11.37 -19.11 -5.67
C ALA A 132 11.96 -19.17 -4.24
N SER A 133 11.56 -18.24 -3.37
CA SER A 133 12.10 -18.06 -2.02
C SER A 133 11.35 -18.79 -0.90
N ASP A 134 10.10 -19.23 -1.08
CA ASP A 134 9.32 -19.89 -0.01
C ASP A 134 10.08 -21.08 0.61
N GLY A 135 10.65 -21.96 -0.22
CA GLY A 135 11.48 -23.07 0.26
C GLY A 135 12.71 -22.61 1.06
N PHE A 136 13.38 -21.55 0.61
CA PHE A 136 14.53 -20.98 1.32
C PHE A 136 14.15 -20.35 2.65
N ILE A 137 13.03 -19.61 2.70
CA ILE A 137 12.54 -18.99 3.92
C ILE A 137 12.23 -20.05 4.98
N ARG A 138 11.63 -21.19 4.58
CA ARG A 138 11.35 -22.30 5.50
C ARG A 138 12.62 -22.90 6.10
N GLU A 139 13.64 -23.12 5.27
CA GLU A 139 14.94 -23.62 5.73
C GLU A 139 15.62 -22.63 6.69
N VAL A 140 15.62 -21.33 6.36
CA VAL A 140 16.19 -20.29 7.22
C VAL A 140 15.43 -20.17 8.55
N ARG A 141 14.10 -20.22 8.53
CA ARG A 141 13.27 -20.21 9.75
C ARG A 141 13.59 -21.39 10.66
N SER A 142 13.78 -22.57 10.07
CA SER A 142 14.15 -23.80 10.78
C SER A 142 15.56 -23.68 11.39
N ALA A 143 16.54 -23.23 10.60
CA ALA A 143 17.92 -23.09 11.01
C ALA A 143 18.11 -22.06 12.15
N GLU A 144 17.42 -20.91 12.08
CA GLU A 144 17.51 -19.86 13.10
C GLU A 144 16.53 -20.05 14.28
N ASN A 145 15.62 -21.02 14.19
CA ASN A 145 14.52 -21.22 15.14
C ASN A 145 13.66 -19.96 15.34
N LYS A 146 13.39 -19.22 14.25
CA LYS A 146 12.60 -17.98 14.25
C LYS A 146 11.48 -18.06 13.22
N PRO A 147 10.26 -18.48 13.61
CA PRO A 147 9.17 -18.67 12.66
C PRO A 147 8.65 -17.36 12.05
N THR A 148 8.96 -16.22 12.65
CA THR A 148 8.47 -14.89 12.24
C THR A 148 9.31 -14.21 11.16
N LEU A 149 10.43 -14.81 10.72
CA LEU A 149 11.27 -14.22 9.67
C LEU A 149 10.48 -14.16 8.35
N PHE A 150 10.49 -13.00 7.68
CA PHE A 150 9.77 -12.80 6.42
C PHE A 150 8.25 -13.01 6.52
N GLN A 151 7.66 -12.77 7.68
CA GLN A 151 6.22 -12.93 7.88
C GLN A 151 5.40 -11.85 7.14
N GLU A 152 5.96 -10.65 6.97
CA GLU A 152 5.20 -9.54 6.38
C GLU A 152 5.03 -9.78 4.87
N ILE A 153 6.10 -10.22 4.17
CA ILE A 153 6.00 -10.61 2.77
C ILE A 153 5.07 -11.81 2.57
N GLU A 154 5.09 -12.81 3.46
CA GLU A 154 4.15 -13.94 3.42
C GLU A 154 2.69 -13.46 3.55
N TRP A 155 2.42 -12.56 4.49
CA TRP A 155 1.10 -11.93 4.65
C TRP A 155 0.67 -11.17 3.39
N LEU A 156 1.58 -10.40 2.78
CA LEU A 156 1.29 -9.61 1.59
C LEU A 156 0.96 -10.51 0.41
N VAL A 157 1.76 -11.55 0.18
CA VAL A 157 1.57 -12.50 -0.93
C VAL A 157 0.27 -13.28 -0.77
N ALA A 158 -0.02 -13.83 0.42
CA ALA A 158 -1.26 -14.55 0.67
C ALA A 158 -2.50 -13.70 0.37
N ARG A 159 -2.40 -12.38 0.57
CA ARG A 159 -3.47 -11.43 0.25
C ARG A 159 -3.57 -11.15 -1.25
N TRP A 160 -2.44 -11.04 -1.94
CA TRP A 160 -2.36 -10.86 -3.39
C TRP A 160 -2.76 -12.11 -4.18
N GLU A 161 -2.60 -13.30 -3.61
CA GLU A 161 -3.10 -14.55 -4.20
C GLU A 161 -4.63 -14.64 -4.16
N ARG A 162 -5.26 -14.14 -3.09
CA ARG A 162 -6.74 -14.08 -2.97
C ARG A 162 -7.38 -13.03 -3.85
N ASP A 163 -6.65 -11.95 -4.11
CA ASP A 163 -7.07 -10.84 -4.95
C ASP A 163 -5.95 -10.55 -5.96
N PRO A 164 -5.88 -11.27 -7.09
CA PRO A 164 -4.87 -11.00 -8.11
C PRO A 164 -5.13 -9.67 -8.83
N ILE A 165 -4.17 -9.21 -9.65
CA ILE A 165 -4.38 -8.03 -10.48
C ILE A 165 -5.49 -8.29 -11.52
N CYS A 166 -6.50 -7.42 -11.54
CA CYS A 166 -7.50 -7.43 -12.60
C CYS A 166 -6.90 -6.87 -13.90
N ASN A 167 -7.31 -7.42 -15.04
CA ASN A 167 -7.01 -6.82 -16.33
C ASN A 167 -7.52 -5.38 -16.36
N VAL A 168 -6.69 -4.45 -16.86
CA VAL A 168 -7.09 -3.05 -17.04
C VAL A 168 -8.18 -3.00 -18.10
N SER A 169 -9.44 -3.05 -17.67
CA SER A 169 -10.58 -2.72 -18.50
C SER A 169 -10.49 -1.22 -18.79
N HIS A 170 -10.10 -0.87 -20.01
CA HIS A 170 -10.19 0.51 -20.48
C HIS A 170 -11.67 0.84 -20.71
N ARG A 171 -12.42 1.10 -19.63
CA ARG A 171 -13.80 1.58 -19.76
C ARG A 171 -13.74 2.93 -20.44
N ARG A 172 -14.25 2.98 -21.68
CA ARG A 172 -14.34 4.24 -22.42
C ARG A 172 -15.35 5.14 -21.70
N PRO A 173 -15.06 6.44 -21.50
CA PRO A 173 -15.91 7.35 -20.71
C PRO A 173 -17.38 7.41 -21.14
N TRP A 174 -17.70 7.04 -22.39
CA TRP A 174 -19.04 7.13 -22.98
C TRP A 174 -19.95 5.90 -22.78
N GLN A 175 -19.50 4.83 -22.11
CA GLN A 175 -20.34 3.64 -21.87
C GLN A 175 -21.23 3.71 -20.61
N ILE A 176 -21.49 4.91 -20.07
CA ILE A 176 -22.26 5.12 -18.83
C ILE A 176 -23.79 5.04 -19.07
N TRP A 177 -24.27 5.13 -20.32
CA TRP A 177 -25.69 5.23 -20.67
C TRP A 177 -26.25 4.02 -21.44
N LYS A 178 -26.04 2.81 -20.93
CA LYS A 178 -26.93 1.69 -21.27
C LYS A 178 -27.42 1.07 -19.98
N SER A 179 -28.55 1.59 -19.52
CA SER A 179 -29.46 0.90 -18.62
C SER A 179 -30.05 -0.30 -19.35
N ASP A 180 -29.94 -1.48 -18.74
CA ASP A 180 -30.86 -2.58 -19.00
C ASP A 180 -32.28 -2.19 -18.54
#